data_AF-A0A2A5YRZ1-F1
#
_entry.id   AF-A0A2A5YRZ1-F1
#
_cell.length_a   1.000
_cell.length_b   1.000
_cell.length_c   1.000
_cell.angle_alpha   90.00
_cell.angle_beta   90.00
_cell.angle_gamma   90.00
#
_symmetry.space_group_name_H-M   'P 1'
#
loop_
_entity.id
_entity.type
_entity.pdbx_description
1 polymer ?
#
loop_
_entity_poly.entity_id
_entity_poly.type
_entity_poly.pdbx_seq_one_letter_code
_entity_poly.pdbx_strand_id
1 'polypeptide(L)'
;MNPIELLSPDQYTLVYNVLSFGTAVMFGAFVYFLTQLKSVKEQYRSAISVSAVVVGIAGYHYFRIWSDFGDLKMNEGYRYADWLITVPLLIIELLIVLGVSADIRKRLMKSLLPATVLMIGLGYPGEVASNSGTKWLFWFLAMIPFAFILWTLYGQLKAAATRETAEVAVAIKNATYVLLATWMVYPIAYLFPVFDANSGTLETLRQVGYTFADITAKGLYGLMIVGIAKARSTSES
;
A
#
# COMPACT_ATOMS: atom_id res chain seq x y z
N MET A 1 16.92 -9.54 -19.53
CA MET A 1 15.79 -10.13 -20.27
C MET A 1 14.55 -9.36 -19.87
N ASN A 2 13.68 -9.03 -20.81
CA ASN A 2 12.43 -8.34 -20.49
C ASN A 2 11.44 -9.38 -19.92
N PRO A 3 10.93 -9.23 -18.68
CA PRO A 3 10.03 -10.23 -18.08
C PRO A 3 8.77 -10.51 -18.91
N ILE A 4 8.37 -9.57 -19.76
CA ILE A 4 7.23 -9.70 -20.68
C ILE A 4 7.46 -10.82 -21.71
N GLU A 5 8.70 -11.06 -22.14
CA GLU A 5 9.05 -12.10 -23.10
C GLU A 5 8.86 -13.51 -22.54
N LEU A 6 8.73 -13.65 -21.23
CA LEU A 6 8.48 -14.93 -20.55
C LEU A 6 6.99 -15.31 -20.53
N LEU A 7 6.10 -14.38 -20.88
CA LEU A 7 4.65 -14.56 -20.75
C LEU A 7 4.06 -15.24 -21.99
N SER A 8 3.14 -16.19 -21.77
CA SER A 8 2.26 -16.67 -22.84
C SER A 8 1.28 -15.56 -23.28
N PRO A 9 0.64 -15.67 -24.46
CA PRO A 9 -0.36 -14.69 -24.90
C PRO A 9 -1.49 -14.45 -23.90
N ASP A 10 -1.96 -15.52 -23.22
CA ASP A 10 -3.00 -15.43 -22.20
C ASP A 10 -2.49 -14.75 -20.92
N GLN A 11 -1.26 -15.05 -20.51
CA GLN A 11 -0.62 -14.41 -19.36
C GLN A 11 -0.41 -12.92 -19.60
N TYR A 12 0.08 -12.55 -20.79
CA TYR A 12 0.22 -11.15 -21.19
C TYR A 12 -1.13 -10.42 -21.12
N THR A 13 -2.17 -11.02 -21.72
CA THR A 13 -3.53 -10.44 -21.74
C THR A 13 -4.09 -10.28 -20.34
N LEU A 14 -3.86 -11.26 -19.45
CA LEU A 14 -4.27 -11.17 -18.05
C LEU A 14 -3.58 -10.02 -17.33
N VAL A 15 -2.24 -9.93 -17.39
CA VAL A 15 -1.48 -8.87 -16.73
C VAL A 15 -1.87 -7.50 -17.28
N TYR A 16 -1.99 -7.35 -18.59
CA TYR A 16 -2.42 -6.11 -19.24
C TYR A 16 -3.78 -5.64 -18.69
N ASN A 17 -4.77 -6.52 -18.66
CA ASN A 17 -6.11 -6.18 -18.19
C ASN A 17 -6.15 -5.89 -16.69
N VAL A 18 -5.37 -6.61 -15.88
CA VAL A 18 -5.29 -6.36 -14.44
C VAL A 18 -4.64 -5.00 -14.14
N LEU A 19 -3.59 -4.61 -14.86
CA LEU A 19 -2.97 -3.28 -14.73
C LEU A 19 -3.93 -2.16 -15.17
N SER A 20 -4.67 -2.37 -16.27
CA SER A 20 -5.74 -1.46 -16.72
C SER A 20 -6.83 -1.31 -15.67
N PHE A 21 -7.29 -2.43 -15.10
CA PHE A 21 -8.28 -2.46 -14.04
C PHE A 21 -7.77 -1.73 -12.79
N GLY A 22 -6.53 -1.96 -12.37
CA GLY A 22 -5.89 -1.22 -11.27
C GLY A 22 -5.91 0.29 -11.50
N THR A 23 -5.59 0.74 -12.72
CA THR A 23 -5.67 2.16 -13.11
C THR A 23 -7.08 2.72 -12.91
N ALA A 24 -8.09 2.02 -13.44
CA ALA A 24 -9.49 2.46 -13.35
C ALA A 24 -10.00 2.51 -11.90
N VAL A 25 -9.66 1.50 -11.09
CA VAL A 25 -10.04 1.44 -9.68
C VAL A 25 -9.44 2.59 -8.88
N MET A 26 -8.16 2.90 -9.08
CA MET A 26 -7.47 3.97 -8.35
C MET A 26 -8.07 5.35 -8.67
N PHE A 27 -8.31 5.65 -9.95
CA PHE A 27 -8.95 6.91 -10.33
C PHE A 27 -10.43 6.99 -9.92
N GLY A 28 -11.16 5.88 -9.97
CA GLY A 28 -12.52 5.82 -9.44
C GLY A 28 -12.57 6.10 -7.94
N ALA A 29 -11.66 5.48 -7.18
CA ALA A 29 -11.51 5.73 -5.74
C ALA A 29 -11.09 7.18 -5.45
N PHE A 30 -10.22 7.77 -6.27
CA PHE A 30 -9.82 9.18 -6.14
C PHE A 30 -11.03 10.11 -6.20
N VAL A 31 -11.84 9.99 -7.25
CA VAL A 31 -13.08 10.78 -7.41
C VAL A 31 -14.00 10.53 -6.21
N TYR A 32 -14.20 9.28 -5.82
CA TYR A 32 -15.04 8.94 -4.68
C TYR A 32 -14.56 9.63 -3.39
N PHE A 33 -13.29 9.55 -3.01
CA PHE A 33 -12.80 10.15 -1.76
C PHE A 33 -12.94 11.67 -1.73
N LEU A 34 -12.81 12.35 -2.87
CA LEU A 34 -13.09 13.79 -2.96
C LEU A 34 -14.55 14.13 -2.59
N THR A 35 -15.51 13.28 -2.97
CA THR A 35 -16.92 13.45 -2.58
C THR A 35 -17.15 13.22 -1.09
N GLN A 36 -16.28 12.47 -0.41
CA GLN A 36 -16.44 12.12 1.00
C GLN A 36 -15.90 13.18 1.97
N LEU A 37 -15.16 14.20 1.51
CA LEU A 37 -14.54 15.22 2.37
C LEU A 37 -15.52 15.89 3.34
N LYS A 38 -16.75 16.16 2.91
CA LYS A 38 -17.78 16.81 3.75
C LYS A 38 -18.65 15.83 4.53
N SER A 39 -18.43 14.53 4.39
CA SER A 39 -19.21 13.48 5.05
C SER A 39 -18.71 13.15 6.47
N VAL A 40 -17.64 13.80 6.93
CA VAL A 40 -17.00 13.62 8.25
C VAL A 40 -16.75 14.98 8.92
N LYS A 41 -16.56 14.96 10.25
CA LYS A 41 -16.14 16.14 11.02
C LYS A 41 -14.82 16.72 10.52
N GLU A 42 -14.64 18.02 10.70
CA GLU A 42 -13.50 18.78 10.17
C GLU A 42 -12.14 18.16 10.52
N GLN A 43 -11.97 17.71 11.77
CA GLN A 43 -10.73 17.12 12.26
C GLN A 43 -10.30 15.81 11.53
N TYR A 44 -11.22 15.12 10.84
CA TYR A 44 -10.91 13.90 10.08
C TYR A 44 -10.81 14.11 8.58
N ARG A 45 -11.15 15.30 8.07
CA ARG A 45 -11.12 15.58 6.62
C ARG A 45 -9.72 15.41 6.04
N SER A 46 -8.68 15.71 6.82
CA SER A 46 -7.30 15.50 6.42
C SER A 46 -6.99 14.03 6.13
N ALA A 47 -7.56 13.07 6.86
CA ALA A 47 -7.39 11.65 6.56
C ALA A 47 -7.98 11.30 5.19
N ILE A 48 -9.18 11.81 4.89
CA ILE A 48 -9.86 11.55 3.62
C ILE A 48 -9.13 12.20 2.44
N SER A 49 -8.61 13.41 2.64
CA SER A 49 -7.74 14.07 1.65
C SER A 49 -6.48 13.26 1.38
N VAL A 50 -5.86 12.69 2.43
CA VAL A 50 -4.68 11.82 2.28
C VAL A 50 -5.05 10.56 1.49
N SER A 51 -6.18 9.91 1.78
CA SER A 51 -6.63 8.74 1.01
C SER A 51 -6.84 9.08 -0.46
N ALA A 52 -7.43 10.25 -0.77
CA ALA A 52 -7.57 10.72 -2.15
C ALA A 52 -6.20 10.92 -2.82
N VAL A 53 -5.26 11.58 -2.15
CA VAL A 53 -3.89 11.77 -2.68
C VAL A 53 -3.22 10.42 -2.96
N VAL A 54 -3.35 9.45 -2.05
CA VAL A 54 -2.77 8.11 -2.19
C VAL A 54 -3.26 7.44 -3.48
N VAL A 55 -4.58 7.35 -3.68
CA VAL A 55 -5.12 6.68 -4.88
C VAL A 55 -4.97 7.51 -6.16
N GLY A 56 -4.89 8.84 -6.06
CA GLY A 56 -4.57 9.70 -7.21
C GLY A 56 -3.14 9.46 -7.72
N ILE A 57 -2.17 9.38 -6.80
CA ILE A 57 -0.77 9.05 -7.11
C ILE A 57 -0.67 7.62 -7.66
N ALA A 58 -1.34 6.66 -7.01
CA ALA A 58 -1.36 5.28 -7.48
C ALA A 58 -2.00 5.15 -8.86
N GLY A 59 -3.08 5.88 -9.14
CA GLY A 59 -3.72 5.91 -10.46
C GLY A 59 -2.78 6.40 -11.56
N TYR A 60 -2.03 7.47 -11.30
CA TYR A 60 -0.98 7.94 -12.23
C TYR A 60 0.09 6.87 -12.47
N HIS A 61 0.62 6.25 -11.42
CA HIS A 61 1.68 5.24 -11.57
C HIS A 61 1.17 3.96 -12.25
N TYR A 62 -0.05 3.50 -11.94
CA TYR A 62 -0.69 2.39 -12.64
C TYR A 62 -0.91 2.70 -14.12
N PHE A 63 -1.33 3.93 -14.46
CA PHE A 63 -1.44 4.34 -15.85
C PHE A 63 -0.09 4.28 -16.57
N ARG A 64 1.01 4.73 -15.94
CA ARG A 64 2.37 4.61 -16.51
C ARG A 64 2.80 3.16 -16.67
N ILE A 65 2.59 2.32 -15.66
CA ILE A 65 2.93 0.88 -15.70
C ILE A 65 2.13 0.17 -16.79
N TRP A 66 0.82 0.40 -16.86
CA TRP A 66 -0.05 -0.20 -17.87
C TRP A 66 0.32 0.24 -19.28
N SER A 67 0.56 1.53 -19.49
CA SER A 67 0.96 2.07 -20.80
C SER A 67 2.31 1.50 -21.25
N ASP A 68 3.31 1.53 -20.37
CA ASP A 68 4.63 1.00 -20.67
C ASP A 68 4.57 -0.52 -20.92
N PHE A 69 3.75 -1.27 -20.18
CA PHE A 69 3.53 -2.71 -20.41
C PHE A 69 2.88 -2.98 -21.78
N GLY A 70 1.94 -2.13 -22.21
CA GLY A 70 1.38 -2.14 -23.57
C GLY A 70 2.44 -1.92 -24.66
N ASP A 71 3.45 -1.10 -24.36
CA ASP A 71 4.62 -0.86 -25.21
C ASP A 71 5.73 -1.91 -25.05
N LEU A 72 5.43 -3.04 -24.42
CA LEU A 72 6.37 -4.13 -24.13
C LEU A 72 7.58 -3.67 -23.28
N LYS A 73 7.38 -2.74 -22.35
CA LYS A 73 8.39 -2.28 -21.39
C LYS A 73 7.93 -2.53 -19.96
N MET A 74 8.85 -2.99 -19.12
CA MET A 74 8.60 -3.14 -17.69
C MET A 74 9.60 -2.28 -16.90
N ASN A 75 9.09 -1.42 -16.02
CA ASN A 75 9.90 -0.61 -15.12
C ASN A 75 9.29 -0.58 -13.72
N GLU A 76 9.80 -1.45 -12.84
CA GLU A 76 9.38 -1.54 -11.44
C GLU A 76 9.63 -0.25 -10.64
N GLY A 77 10.45 0.68 -11.18
CA GLY A 77 10.67 2.00 -10.60
C GLY A 77 9.40 2.82 -10.42
N TYR A 78 8.38 2.69 -11.28
CA TYR A 78 7.11 3.39 -11.07
C TYR A 78 6.38 2.92 -9.82
N ARG A 79 6.38 1.60 -9.57
CA ARG A 79 5.74 1.03 -8.39
C ARG A 79 6.51 1.38 -7.12
N TYR A 80 7.84 1.36 -7.16
CA TYR A 80 8.67 1.82 -6.05
C TYR A 80 8.53 3.32 -5.76
N ALA A 81 8.40 4.16 -6.80
CA ALA A 81 8.12 5.59 -6.63
C ALA A 81 6.73 5.83 -6.01
N ASP A 82 5.72 5.09 -6.47
CA ASP A 82 4.39 5.09 -5.85
C ASP A 82 4.47 4.72 -4.37
N TRP A 83 5.14 3.61 -4.03
CA TRP A 83 5.26 3.16 -2.64
C TRP A 83 6.05 4.12 -1.76
N LEU A 84 7.13 4.72 -2.28
CA LEU A 84 7.94 5.68 -1.52
C LEU A 84 7.12 6.86 -1.01
N ILE A 85 6.07 7.25 -1.76
CA ILE A 85 5.17 8.34 -1.41
C ILE A 85 3.94 7.83 -0.64
N THR A 86 3.28 6.79 -1.15
CA THR A 86 1.99 6.34 -0.62
C THR A 86 2.11 5.59 0.69
N VAL A 87 3.17 4.81 0.91
CA VAL A 87 3.33 4.05 2.16
C VAL A 87 3.42 4.97 3.39
N PRO A 88 4.22 6.07 3.40
CA PRO A 88 4.17 7.07 4.46
C PRO A 88 2.77 7.67 4.66
N LEU A 89 2.04 7.94 3.58
CA LEU A 89 0.71 8.54 3.62
C LEU A 89 -0.35 7.59 4.21
N LEU A 90 -0.29 6.29 3.90
CA LEU A 90 -1.13 5.25 4.50
C LEU A 90 -0.96 5.21 6.04
N ILE A 91 0.27 5.41 6.53
CA ILE A 91 0.51 5.53 7.97
C ILE A 91 -0.10 6.82 8.53
N ILE A 92 0.04 7.95 7.82
CA ILE A 92 -0.50 9.24 8.27
C ILE A 92 -2.02 9.19 8.42
N GLU A 93 -2.75 8.69 7.42
CA GLU A 93 -4.22 8.61 7.49
C GLU A 93 -4.70 7.69 8.61
N LEU A 94 -4.01 6.58 8.86
CA LEU A 94 -4.29 5.72 10.02
C LEU A 94 -4.14 6.50 11.31
N LEU A 95 -3.00 7.16 11.51
CA LEU A 95 -2.68 7.88 12.74
C LEU A 95 -3.63 9.05 13.03
N ILE A 96 -4.25 9.63 12.00
CA ILE A 96 -5.29 10.66 12.17
C ILE A 96 -6.56 10.04 12.77
N VAL A 97 -6.98 8.85 12.31
CA VAL A 97 -8.22 8.19 12.78
C VAL A 97 -8.02 7.21 13.94
N LEU A 98 -6.77 6.99 14.38
CA LEU A 98 -6.40 6.04 15.43
C LEU A 98 -6.79 6.50 16.85
N GLY A 99 -7.16 7.77 17.03
CA GLY A 99 -7.58 8.34 18.32
C GLY A 99 -6.50 8.41 19.38
N VAL A 100 -5.23 8.48 18.97
CA VAL A 100 -4.10 8.71 19.89
C VAL A 100 -3.93 10.20 20.20
N SER A 101 -3.34 10.53 21.36
CA SER A 101 -3.00 11.91 21.71
C SER A 101 -2.03 12.53 20.70
N ALA A 102 -2.00 13.86 20.62
CA ALA A 102 -1.11 14.58 19.70
C ALA A 102 0.37 14.23 19.89
N ASP A 103 0.82 14.04 21.14
CA ASP A 103 2.20 13.67 21.46
C ASP A 103 2.53 12.25 21.01
N ILE A 104 1.63 11.30 21.25
CA ILE A 104 1.79 9.91 20.78
C ILE A 104 1.82 9.89 19.25
N ARG A 105 0.90 10.60 18.59
CA ARG A 105 0.86 10.74 17.12
C ARG A 105 2.18 11.29 16.58
N LYS A 106 2.71 12.37 17.19
CA LYS A 106 3.98 12.97 16.79
C LYS A 106 5.15 12.00 16.94
N ARG A 107 5.20 11.24 18.03
CA ARG A 107 6.23 10.22 18.25
C ARG A 107 6.14 9.10 17.21
N LEU A 108 4.94 8.59 16.95
CA LEU A 108 4.70 7.55 15.95
C LEU A 108 5.07 8.03 14.54
N MET A 109 4.72 9.26 14.17
CA MET A 109 5.13 9.83 12.88
C MET A 109 6.66 9.90 12.75
N LYS A 110 7.36 10.36 13.79
CA LYS A 110 8.83 10.46 13.80
C LYS A 110 9.53 9.11 13.68
N SER A 111 8.91 8.02 14.14
CA SER A 111 9.49 6.68 14.03
C SER A 111 9.06 5.94 12.77
N LEU A 112 7.78 6.00 12.40
CA LEU A 112 7.21 5.18 11.32
C LEU A 112 7.50 5.76 9.94
N LEU A 113 7.42 7.08 9.73
CA LEU A 113 7.64 7.65 8.40
C LEU A 113 9.07 7.38 7.89
N PRO A 114 10.14 7.66 8.65
CA PRO A 114 11.50 7.30 8.22
C PRO A 114 11.67 5.79 8.02
N ALA A 115 11.04 4.95 8.85
CA ALA A 115 11.08 3.51 8.67
C ALA A 115 10.42 3.07 7.35
N THR A 116 9.30 3.67 6.96
CA THR A 116 8.65 3.37 5.66
C THR A 116 9.52 3.78 4.48
N VAL A 117 10.14 4.96 4.53
CA VAL A 117 11.07 5.44 3.49
C VAL A 117 12.30 4.55 3.41
N LEU A 118 12.89 4.19 4.55
CA LEU A 118 14.05 3.29 4.61
C LEU A 118 13.72 1.90 4.07
N MET A 119 12.55 1.34 4.42
CA MET A 119 12.08 0.05 3.92
C MET A 119 12.02 0.03 2.39
N ILE A 120 11.36 1.01 1.78
CA ILE A 120 11.24 1.09 0.31
C ILE A 120 12.60 1.38 -0.33
N GLY A 121 13.37 2.30 0.25
CA GLY A 121 14.71 2.66 -0.22
C GLY A 121 15.70 1.49 -0.19
N LEU A 122 15.62 0.60 0.81
CA LEU A 122 16.40 -0.63 0.88
C LEU A 122 15.91 -1.68 -0.11
N GLY A 123 14.60 -1.77 -0.37
CA GLY A 123 14.06 -2.75 -1.32
C GLY A 123 14.50 -2.49 -2.78
N TYR A 124 14.58 -1.21 -3.18
CA TYR A 124 14.78 -0.84 -4.58
C TYR A 124 16.11 -1.32 -5.20
N PRO A 125 17.28 -1.17 -4.54
CA PRO A 125 18.53 -1.70 -5.07
C PRO A 125 18.49 -3.20 -5.39
N GLY A 126 17.81 -3.99 -4.55
CA GLY A 126 17.66 -5.41 -4.84
C GLY A 126 16.61 -5.69 -5.93
N GLU A 127 15.55 -4.89 -6.03
CA GLU A 127 14.55 -5.01 -7.11
C GLU A 127 15.23 -4.99 -8.49
N VAL A 128 16.06 -3.98 -8.71
CA VAL A 128 16.75 -3.75 -9.99
C VAL A 128 18.02 -4.59 -10.16
N ALA A 129 18.43 -5.34 -9.14
CA ALA A 129 19.62 -6.17 -9.21
C ALA A 129 19.42 -7.36 -10.16
N SER A 130 20.50 -7.76 -10.85
CA SER A 130 20.50 -8.93 -11.75
C SER A 130 20.88 -10.24 -11.06
N ASN A 131 21.58 -10.19 -9.92
CA ASN A 131 22.07 -11.36 -9.21
C ASN A 131 21.28 -11.64 -7.93
N SER A 132 21.06 -12.93 -7.64
CA SER A 132 20.24 -13.37 -6.51
C SER A 132 20.84 -13.01 -5.14
N GLY A 133 22.17 -12.91 -5.03
CA GLY A 133 22.83 -12.53 -3.76
C GLY A 133 22.47 -11.11 -3.32
N THR A 134 22.51 -10.16 -4.24
CA THR A 134 22.09 -8.76 -3.99
C THR A 134 20.59 -8.68 -3.68
N LYS A 135 19.74 -9.44 -4.40
CA LYS A 135 18.29 -9.52 -4.11
C LYS A 135 18.03 -9.97 -2.68
N TRP A 136 18.66 -11.07 -2.25
CA TRP A 136 18.52 -11.57 -0.88
C TRP A 136 19.02 -10.58 0.17
N LEU A 137 20.19 -9.99 -0.03
CA LEU A 137 20.76 -9.01 0.91
C LEU A 137 19.78 -7.85 1.15
N PHE A 138 19.31 -7.21 0.09
CA PHE A 138 18.40 -6.07 0.21
C PHE A 138 17.01 -6.46 0.68
N TRP A 139 16.54 -7.67 0.38
CA TRP A 139 15.33 -8.22 1.00
C TRP A 139 15.47 -8.31 2.52
N PHE A 140 16.53 -8.95 3.03
CA PHE A 140 16.77 -9.05 4.48
C PHE A 140 16.88 -7.68 5.15
N LEU A 141 17.60 -6.74 4.51
CA LEU A 141 17.72 -5.38 5.02
C LEU A 141 16.37 -4.64 5.06
N ALA A 142 15.55 -4.76 4.03
CA ALA A 142 14.22 -4.14 3.97
C ALA A 142 13.22 -4.77 4.96
N MET A 143 13.38 -6.05 5.30
CA MET A 143 12.53 -6.74 6.27
C MET A 143 12.70 -6.21 7.71
N ILE A 144 13.84 -5.60 8.07
CA ILE A 144 14.08 -5.03 9.40
C ILE A 144 13.11 -3.86 9.70
N PRO A 145 13.09 -2.75 8.92
CA PRO A 145 12.13 -1.67 9.14
C PRO A 145 10.69 -2.13 8.92
N PHE A 146 10.44 -3.08 7.99
CA PHE A 146 9.12 -3.66 7.79
C PHE A 146 8.59 -4.32 9.07
N ALA A 147 9.36 -5.23 9.68
CA ALA A 147 8.98 -5.90 10.92
C ALA A 147 8.75 -4.90 12.08
N PHE A 148 9.58 -3.86 12.17
CA PHE A 148 9.40 -2.77 13.14
C PHE A 148 8.06 -2.04 12.95
N ILE A 149 7.69 -1.72 11.70
CA ILE A 149 6.40 -1.07 11.38
C ILE A 149 5.25 -1.98 11.78
N LEU A 150 5.25 -3.26 11.35
CA LEU A 150 4.18 -4.20 11.67
C LEU A 150 4.01 -4.37 13.19
N TRP A 151 5.10 -4.53 13.92
CA TRP A 151 5.09 -4.66 15.38
C TRP A 151 4.51 -3.41 16.06
N THR A 152 4.92 -2.22 15.62
CA THR A 152 4.43 -0.95 16.16
C THR A 152 2.94 -0.74 15.90
N LEU A 153 2.49 -0.99 14.67
CA LEU A 153 1.07 -0.87 14.29
C LEU A 153 0.21 -1.88 15.04
N TYR A 154 0.67 -3.12 15.20
CA TYR A 154 -0.02 -4.13 16.00
C TYR A 154 -0.12 -3.73 17.49
N GLY A 155 0.91 -3.08 18.03
CA GLY A 155 0.88 -2.49 19.37
C GLY A 155 -0.20 -1.41 19.50
N GLN A 156 -0.29 -0.51 18.52
CA GLN A 156 -1.33 0.53 18.52
C GLN A 156 -2.75 -0.02 18.35
N LEU A 157 -2.91 -1.07 17.54
CA LEU A 157 -4.16 -1.80 17.42
C LEU A 157 -4.64 -2.31 18.79
N LYS A 158 -3.76 -3.01 19.53
CA LYS A 158 -4.10 -3.51 20.87
C LYS A 158 -4.48 -2.39 21.83
N ALA A 159 -3.79 -1.25 21.75
CA ALA A 159 -4.10 -0.09 22.57
C ALA A 159 -5.41 0.61 22.17
N ALA A 160 -5.82 0.55 20.90
CA ALA A 160 -7.09 1.12 20.45
C ALA A 160 -8.29 0.35 21.02
N ALA A 161 -8.16 -0.96 21.24
CA ALA A 161 -9.23 -1.80 21.77
C ALA A 161 -9.70 -1.39 23.18
N THR A 162 -8.86 -0.73 23.98
CA THR A 162 -9.21 -0.26 25.33
C THR A 162 -9.51 1.23 25.39
N ARG A 163 -9.10 2.01 24.39
CA ARG A 163 -9.24 3.47 24.35
C ARG A 163 -10.54 3.92 23.66
N GLU A 164 -11.04 3.12 22.72
CA GLU A 164 -12.12 3.52 21.82
C GLU A 164 -13.45 2.84 22.16
N THR A 165 -14.55 3.38 21.62
CA THR A 165 -15.85 2.70 21.64
C THR A 165 -15.77 1.37 20.90
N ALA A 166 -16.66 0.42 21.23
CA ALA A 166 -16.65 -0.90 20.60
C ALA A 166 -16.73 -0.85 19.06
N GLU A 167 -17.57 0.04 18.52
CA GLU A 167 -17.72 0.23 17.07
C GLU A 167 -16.43 0.74 16.41
N VAL A 168 -15.83 1.80 16.96
CA VAL A 168 -14.60 2.39 16.44
C VAL A 168 -13.41 1.44 16.59
N ALA A 169 -13.32 0.74 17.72
CA ALA A 169 -12.29 -0.27 17.97
C ALA A 169 -12.33 -1.41 16.94
N VAL A 170 -13.53 -1.92 16.62
CA VAL A 170 -13.70 -2.96 15.60
C VAL A 170 -13.30 -2.44 14.21
N ALA A 171 -13.69 -1.21 13.87
CA ALA A 171 -13.34 -0.62 12.58
C ALA A 171 -11.81 -0.42 12.43
N ILE A 172 -11.13 0.11 13.46
CA ILE A 172 -9.67 0.22 13.50
C ILE A 172 -9.00 -1.15 13.41
N LYS A 173 -9.55 -2.16 14.10
CA LYS A 173 -9.06 -3.54 14.04
C LYS A 173 -9.09 -4.11 12.65
N ASN A 174 -10.23 -4.00 11.98
CA ASN A 174 -10.38 -4.52 10.64
C ASN A 174 -9.44 -3.79 9.67
N ALA A 175 -9.37 -2.45 9.74
CA ALA A 175 -8.50 -1.67 8.87
C ALA A 175 -7.02 -2.03 9.07
N THR A 176 -6.59 -2.17 10.32
CA THR A 176 -5.21 -2.55 10.64
C THR A 176 -4.91 -3.97 10.14
N TYR A 177 -5.79 -4.95 10.35
CA TYR A 177 -5.56 -6.30 9.85
C TYR A 177 -5.52 -6.37 8.32
N VAL A 178 -6.42 -5.67 7.63
CA VAL A 178 -6.39 -5.56 6.17
C VAL A 178 -5.05 -4.99 5.72
N LEU A 179 -4.59 -3.90 6.33
CA LEU A 179 -3.30 -3.30 5.99
C LEU A 179 -2.14 -4.29 6.20
N LEU A 180 -2.01 -4.86 7.41
CA LEU A 180 -0.91 -5.78 7.75
C LEU A 180 -0.91 -7.03 6.87
N ALA A 181 -2.08 -7.64 6.64
CA ALA A 181 -2.21 -8.84 5.81
C ALA A 181 -1.86 -8.54 4.35
N THR A 182 -2.37 -7.43 3.81
CA THR A 182 -2.10 -7.02 2.43
C THR A 182 -0.61 -6.73 2.24
N TRP A 183 0.03 -6.10 3.22
CA TRP A 183 1.45 -5.75 3.15
C TRP A 183 2.37 -6.97 3.06
N MET A 184 1.95 -8.14 3.51
CA MET A 184 2.75 -9.38 3.38
C MET A 184 2.89 -9.84 1.93
N VAL A 185 2.00 -9.43 1.02
CA VAL A 185 2.11 -9.78 -0.40
C VAL A 185 3.41 -9.23 -1.00
N TYR A 186 3.83 -8.03 -0.61
CA TYR A 186 4.97 -7.35 -1.23
C TYR A 186 6.31 -8.08 -1.07
N PRO A 187 6.76 -8.43 0.15
CA PRO A 187 8.01 -9.15 0.33
C PRO A 187 7.97 -10.59 -0.19
N ILE A 188 6.79 -11.20 -0.30
CA ILE A 188 6.63 -12.54 -0.89
C ILE A 188 6.80 -12.46 -2.40
N ALA A 189 6.07 -11.56 -3.07
CA ALA A 189 6.12 -11.36 -4.52
C ALA A 189 7.49 -10.87 -4.99
N TYR A 190 8.22 -10.14 -4.16
CA TYR A 190 9.62 -9.76 -4.41
C TYR A 190 10.54 -10.98 -4.63
N LEU A 191 10.29 -12.09 -3.94
CA LEU A 191 11.14 -13.29 -4.00
C LEU A 191 10.87 -14.17 -5.23
N PHE A 192 9.80 -13.92 -5.97
CA PHE A 192 9.46 -14.69 -7.17
C PHE A 192 10.60 -14.77 -8.20
N PRO A 193 11.21 -13.65 -8.64
CA PRO A 193 12.37 -13.71 -9.53
C PRO A 193 13.64 -14.28 -8.87
N VAL A 194 13.68 -14.39 -7.53
CA VAL A 194 14.77 -15.04 -6.81
C VAL A 194 14.64 -16.56 -6.87
N PHE A 195 13.41 -17.07 -6.80
CA PHE A 195 13.11 -18.50 -6.90
C PHE A 195 13.19 -19.01 -8.33
N ASP A 196 12.63 -18.28 -9.30
CA ASP A 196 12.76 -18.60 -10.72
C ASP A 196 12.60 -17.33 -11.57
N ALA A 197 13.74 -16.81 -12.06
CA ALA A 197 13.80 -15.62 -12.90
C ALA A 197 13.26 -15.82 -14.32
N ASN A 198 13.05 -17.06 -14.77
CA ASN A 198 12.59 -17.38 -16.12
C ASN A 198 11.13 -17.85 -16.14
N SER A 199 10.42 -17.76 -15.02
CA SER A 199 9.03 -18.21 -14.92
C SER A 199 8.04 -17.10 -15.27
N GLY A 200 7.43 -17.18 -16.45
CA GLY A 200 6.32 -16.31 -16.83
C GLY A 200 5.11 -16.44 -15.89
N THR A 201 4.91 -17.62 -15.29
CA THR A 201 3.87 -17.84 -14.29
C THR A 201 4.14 -17.06 -13.01
N LEU A 202 5.37 -17.11 -12.48
CA LEU A 202 5.71 -16.33 -11.29
C LEU A 202 5.66 -14.84 -11.56
N GLU A 203 6.09 -14.38 -12.73
CA GLU A 203 5.96 -12.97 -13.13
C GLU A 203 4.49 -12.55 -13.24
N THR A 204 3.63 -13.40 -13.81
CA THR A 204 2.17 -13.16 -13.85
C THR A 204 1.60 -13.02 -12.44
N LEU A 205 1.90 -13.97 -11.55
CA LEU A 205 1.45 -13.94 -10.15
C LEU A 205 1.97 -12.70 -9.42
N ARG A 206 3.19 -12.25 -9.74
CA ARG A 206 3.81 -11.05 -9.18
C ARG A 206 2.98 -9.81 -9.50
N GLN A 207 2.71 -9.57 -10.78
CA GLN A 207 2.01 -8.38 -11.24
C GLN A 207 0.54 -8.37 -10.79
N VAL A 208 -0.12 -9.53 -10.85
CA VAL A 208 -1.49 -9.70 -10.34
C VAL A 208 -1.53 -9.49 -8.83
N GLY A 209 -0.61 -10.11 -8.09
CA GLY A 209 -0.50 -9.99 -6.64
C GLY A 209 -0.27 -8.55 -6.19
N TYR A 210 0.68 -7.83 -6.81
CA TYR A 210 0.90 -6.41 -6.53
C TYR A 210 -0.34 -5.57 -6.83
N THR A 211 -1.06 -5.84 -7.92
CA THR A 211 -2.25 -5.07 -8.30
C THR A 211 -3.37 -5.21 -7.29
N PHE A 212 -3.70 -6.45 -6.90
CA PHE A 212 -4.71 -6.67 -5.87
C PHE A 212 -4.26 -6.17 -4.50
N ALA A 213 -2.98 -6.29 -4.17
CA ALA A 213 -2.44 -5.73 -2.93
C ALA A 213 -2.57 -4.20 -2.90
N ASP A 214 -2.24 -3.51 -3.98
CA ASP A 214 -2.37 -2.06 -4.06
C ASP A 214 -3.83 -1.60 -3.99
N ILE A 215 -4.74 -2.23 -4.74
CA ILE A 215 -6.18 -1.94 -4.68
C ILE A 215 -6.69 -2.11 -3.24
N THR A 216 -6.24 -3.15 -2.55
CA THR A 216 -6.66 -3.45 -1.18
C THR A 216 -6.06 -2.47 -0.18
N ALA A 217 -4.74 -2.22 -0.25
CA ALA A 217 -4.01 -1.37 0.69
C ALA A 217 -4.27 0.13 0.50
N LYS A 218 -4.83 0.55 -0.65
CA LYS A 218 -5.08 1.95 -0.98
C LYS A 218 -6.57 2.24 -1.15
N GLY A 219 -7.23 1.52 -2.05
CA GLY A 219 -8.66 1.68 -2.33
C GLY A 219 -9.53 1.18 -1.18
N LEU A 220 -9.50 -0.12 -0.90
CA LEU A 220 -10.31 -0.70 0.19
C LEU A 220 -9.92 -0.09 1.54
N TYR A 221 -8.63 0.02 1.82
CA TYR A 221 -8.14 0.62 3.05
C TYR A 221 -8.65 2.06 3.23
N GLY A 222 -8.59 2.91 2.21
CA GLY A 222 -9.15 4.26 2.26
C GLY A 222 -10.67 4.28 2.51
N LEU A 223 -11.43 3.32 1.97
CA LEU A 223 -12.85 3.15 2.32
C LEU A 223 -13.04 2.84 3.80
N MET A 224 -12.15 2.03 4.39
CA MET A 224 -12.19 1.73 5.82
C MET A 224 -11.84 2.96 6.67
N ILE A 225 -10.88 3.78 6.24
CA ILE A 225 -10.55 5.07 6.87
C ILE A 225 -11.76 6.02 6.86
N VAL A 226 -12.47 6.13 5.74
CA VAL A 226 -13.74 6.88 5.66
C VAL A 226 -14.76 6.34 6.67
N GLY A 227 -14.91 5.01 6.76
CA GLY A 227 -15.81 4.36 7.71
C GLY A 227 -15.48 4.68 9.16
N ILE A 228 -14.20 4.58 9.56
CA ILE A 228 -13.74 4.94 10.91
C ILE A 228 -14.03 6.42 11.20
N ALA A 229 -13.71 7.31 10.26
CA ALA A 229 -13.92 8.74 10.42
C ALA A 229 -15.41 9.11 10.57
N LYS A 230 -16.31 8.40 9.87
CA LYS A 230 -17.77 8.55 10.03
C LYS A 230 -18.23 8.08 11.40
N ALA A 231 -17.83 6.88 11.83
CA ALA A 231 -18.20 6.33 13.14
C ALA A 231 -17.74 7.24 14.30
N ARG A 232 -16.55 7.85 14.18
CA ARG A 232 -16.09 8.85 15.15
C ARG A 232 -16.87 10.15 15.10
N SER A 233 -17.22 10.60 13.88
CA SER A 233 -18.01 11.81 13.69
C SER A 233 -19.38 11.70 14.38
N THR A 234 -19.97 10.50 14.39
CA THR A 234 -21.23 10.21 15.10
C THR A 234 -21.06 9.99 16.60
N SER A 235 -19.96 9.39 17.06
CA SER A 235 -19.79 9.11 18.51
C SER A 235 -19.38 10.32 19.34
N GLU A 236 -18.70 11.30 18.73
CA GLU A 236 -18.21 12.50 19.42
C GLU A 236 -19.19 13.69 19.33
N SER A 237 -20.45 13.43 18.98
CA SER A 237 -21.53 14.45 18.88
C SER A 237 -22.17 14.73 20.23
#